data_AF-A0A0K8Q1N3-F1
#
_entry.id   AF-A0A0K8Q1N3-F1
#
_cell.length_a   1.000
_cell.length_b   1.000
_cell.length_c   1.000
_cell.angle_alpha   90.00
_cell.angle_beta   90.00
_cell.angle_gamma   90.00
#
_symmetry.space_group_name_H-M   'P 1'
#
loop_
_entity.id
_entity.type
_entity.pdbx_description
1 polymer ?
#
loop_
_entity_poly.entity_id
_entity_poly.type
_entity_poly.pdbx_seq_one_letter_code
_entity_poly.pdbx_strand_id
1 'polypeptide(L)'
;MAVALTLALLASACTPNKPAPEDRGKEKYPWHTNIVATTFWVGEVFDPTAEDGSQVTSTYDSRWMASYGGCDGVTTKDGCQTEARAGSNGYAPSAVKPKENPFYLDLPYDDINNPAAFNERATVIPWANDEATKARRRTGHSAT
;
A
#
# COMPACT_ATOMS: atom_id res chain seq x y z
N MET A 1 -1.26 76.26 11.10
CA MET A 1 -1.77 75.35 10.05
C MET A 1 -0.99 74.05 10.15
N ALA A 2 -1.70 72.96 10.40
CA ALA A 2 -1.18 71.63 10.64
C ALA A 2 -0.96 70.87 9.33
N VAL A 3 0.01 69.94 9.29
CA VAL A 3 -0.16 68.63 8.62
C VAL A 3 0.71 67.62 9.37
N ALA A 4 0.08 66.67 10.06
CA ALA A 4 0.73 65.49 10.61
C ALA A 4 0.77 64.41 9.52
N LEU A 5 1.96 63.90 9.19
CA LEU A 5 2.15 62.83 8.23
C LEU A 5 1.98 61.49 8.95
N THR A 6 0.81 60.86 8.83
CA THR A 6 0.56 59.51 9.33
C THR A 6 1.12 58.48 8.36
N LEU A 7 2.17 57.77 8.76
CA LEU A 7 2.72 56.62 8.05
C LEU A 7 1.85 55.39 8.36
N ALA A 8 1.03 54.95 7.40
CA ALA A 8 0.24 53.72 7.54
C ALA A 8 1.12 52.50 7.23
N LEU A 9 1.49 51.72 8.25
CA LEU A 9 2.06 50.39 8.04
C LEU A 9 0.96 49.42 7.61
N LEU A 10 1.00 48.97 6.36
CA LEU A 10 0.21 47.84 5.87
C LEU A 10 0.86 46.54 6.34
N ALA A 11 0.37 46.00 7.45
CA ALA A 11 0.69 44.63 7.87
C ALA A 11 -0.03 43.65 6.92
N SER A 12 0.71 43.11 5.94
CA SER A 12 0.20 42.03 5.09
C SER A 12 0.12 40.76 5.91
N ALA A 13 -1.06 40.46 6.46
CA ALA A 13 -1.32 39.20 7.14
C ALA A 13 -1.35 38.06 6.11
N CYS A 14 -0.25 37.32 6.00
CA CYS A 14 -0.24 36.01 5.33
C CYS A 14 -0.96 35.01 6.24
N THR A 15 -2.29 34.96 6.18
CA THR A 15 -3.02 33.79 6.68
C THR A 15 -2.74 32.62 5.75
N PRO A 16 -2.18 31.49 6.23
CA PRO A 16 -2.11 30.29 5.41
C PRO A 16 -3.54 29.87 5.10
N ASN A 17 -3.92 29.88 3.82
CA ASN A 17 -5.17 29.29 3.36
C ASN A 17 -5.16 27.82 3.79
N LYS A 18 -5.93 27.50 4.83
CA LYS A 18 -6.32 26.12 5.10
C LYS A 18 -7.27 25.76 3.95
N PRO A 19 -6.92 24.84 3.02
CA PRO A 19 -7.87 24.46 1.99
C PRO A 19 -9.15 24.00 2.68
N ALA A 20 -10.29 24.55 2.28
CA ALA A 20 -11.58 24.10 2.73
C ALA A 20 -11.70 22.59 2.44
N PRO A 21 -12.41 21.81 3.27
CA PRO A 21 -12.65 20.40 2.96
C PRO A 21 -13.30 20.35 1.58
N GLU A 22 -12.64 19.71 0.61
CA GLU A 22 -13.24 19.49 -0.70
C GLU A 22 -14.60 18.82 -0.49
N ASP A 23 -15.64 19.37 -1.13
CA ASP A 23 -16.93 18.72 -1.27
C ASP A 23 -16.71 17.49 -2.15
N ARG A 24 -16.31 16.39 -1.50
CA ARG A 24 -16.13 15.06 -2.09
C ARG A 24 -17.52 14.53 -2.39
N GLY A 25 -18.14 15.09 -3.43
CA GLY A 25 -19.40 14.65 -3.99
C GLY A 25 -19.41 13.14 -4.20
N LYS A 26 -20.59 12.57 -4.45
CA LYS A 26 -20.84 11.12 -4.59
C LYS A 26 -19.96 10.50 -5.69
N GLU A 27 -18.69 10.23 -5.40
CA GLU A 27 -17.77 9.57 -6.32
C GLU A 27 -18.20 8.11 -6.46
N LYS A 28 -18.08 7.59 -7.67
CA LYS A 28 -18.35 6.18 -7.98
C LYS A 28 -17.52 5.23 -7.08
N TYR A 29 -16.36 5.70 -6.62
CA TYR A 29 -15.49 5.03 -5.66
C TYR A 29 -15.12 6.04 -4.55
N PRO A 30 -15.88 6.10 -3.45
CA PRO A 30 -15.63 7.08 -2.40
C PRO A 30 -14.27 6.84 -1.74
N TRP A 31 -13.63 7.91 -1.29
CA TRP A 31 -12.43 7.80 -0.46
C TRP A 31 -12.75 7.07 0.85
N HIS A 32 -12.06 5.96 1.06
CA HIS A 32 -12.11 5.24 2.31
C HIS A 32 -11.07 5.83 3.28
N THR A 33 -11.54 6.36 4.40
CA THR A 33 -10.70 6.87 5.49
C THR A 33 -10.78 5.93 6.70
N ASN A 34 -9.82 6.01 7.61
CA ASN A 34 -9.78 5.19 8.82
C ASN A 34 -9.69 3.67 8.52
N ILE A 35 -8.93 3.31 7.48
CA ILE A 35 -8.63 1.92 7.16
C ILE A 35 -7.62 1.41 8.19
N VAL A 36 -7.96 0.30 8.84
CA VAL A 36 -6.99 -0.49 9.61
C VAL A 36 -6.37 -1.50 8.65
N ALA A 37 -5.04 -1.56 8.61
CA ALA A 37 -4.29 -2.48 7.78
C ALA A 37 -3.18 -3.13 8.60
N THR A 38 -2.84 -4.38 8.24
CA THR A 38 -1.70 -5.10 8.79
C THR A 38 -0.49 -4.88 7.89
N THR A 39 0.69 -4.69 8.49
CA THR A 39 1.97 -4.61 7.78
C THR A 39 2.73 -5.92 7.95
N PHE A 40 3.43 -6.36 6.91
CA PHE A 40 4.22 -7.60 6.92
C PHE A 40 5.49 -7.44 6.05
N TRP A 41 6.47 -8.32 6.27
CA TRP A 41 7.79 -8.27 5.62
C TRP A 41 8.04 -9.50 4.75
N VAL A 42 8.53 -9.30 3.52
CA VAL A 42 8.96 -10.42 2.67
C VAL A 42 10.03 -11.23 3.38
N GLY A 43 9.82 -12.55 3.45
CA GLY A 43 10.72 -13.50 4.10
C GLY A 43 10.43 -13.75 5.58
N GLU A 44 9.53 -12.99 6.21
CA GLU A 44 9.19 -13.19 7.62
C GLU A 44 8.41 -14.48 7.85
N VAL A 45 8.71 -15.19 8.94
CA VAL A 45 7.84 -16.24 9.50
C VAL A 45 7.29 -15.69 10.81
N PHE A 46 6.03 -15.24 10.78
CA PHE A 46 5.35 -14.64 11.91
C PHE A 46 4.84 -15.69 12.91
N ASP A 47 4.17 -16.72 12.41
CA ASP A 47 3.72 -17.88 13.19
C ASP A 47 4.00 -19.18 12.40
N PRO A 48 5.00 -19.98 12.79
CA PRO A 48 5.35 -21.20 12.07
C PRO A 48 4.31 -22.33 12.23
N THR A 49 3.31 -22.15 13.10
CA THR A 49 2.26 -23.13 13.38
C THR A 49 0.92 -22.78 12.73
N ALA A 50 0.76 -21.55 12.26
CA ALA A 50 -0.41 -21.12 11.48
C ALA A 50 -0.23 -21.44 9.99
N GLU A 51 -1.33 -21.75 9.30
CA GLU A 51 -1.32 -22.06 7.86
C GLU A 51 -0.85 -20.86 7.00
N ASP A 52 -1.19 -19.64 7.44
CA ASP A 52 -0.89 -18.36 6.78
C ASP A 52 0.18 -17.54 7.53
N GLY A 53 0.87 -18.14 8.49
CA GLY A 53 1.82 -17.42 9.35
C GLY A 53 3.19 -17.14 8.72
N SER A 54 3.37 -17.34 7.42
CA SER A 54 4.65 -17.18 6.71
C SER A 54 4.52 -16.31 5.46
N GLN A 55 5.48 -15.40 5.30
CA GLN A 55 5.63 -14.46 4.19
C GLN A 55 6.88 -14.78 3.34
N VAL A 56 7.40 -16.01 3.43
CA VAL A 56 8.56 -16.48 2.66
C VAL A 56 8.20 -16.74 1.20
N THR A 57 6.94 -17.10 0.93
CA THR A 57 6.40 -17.43 -0.38
C THR A 57 5.09 -16.71 -0.62
N SER A 58 4.81 -16.31 -1.85
CA SER A 58 3.54 -15.71 -2.25
C SER A 58 2.81 -16.63 -3.21
N THR A 59 1.48 -16.56 -3.18
CA THR A 59 0.63 -17.16 -4.20
C THR A 59 0.89 -16.61 -5.60
N TYR A 60 1.38 -15.37 -5.71
CA TYR A 60 1.66 -14.71 -6.99
C TYR A 60 3.11 -14.87 -7.45
N ASP A 61 4.03 -15.19 -6.54
CA ASP A 61 5.44 -15.47 -6.84
C ASP A 61 6.01 -16.55 -5.90
N SER A 62 6.26 -17.74 -6.45
CA SER A 62 6.83 -18.87 -5.71
C SER A 62 8.28 -18.65 -5.27
N ARG A 63 8.98 -17.65 -5.82
CA ARG A 63 10.33 -17.23 -5.42
C ARG A 63 10.34 -15.82 -4.82
N TRP A 64 9.21 -15.36 -4.28
CA TRP A 64 8.98 -14.01 -3.78
C TRP A 64 10.17 -13.39 -3.03
N MET A 65 10.70 -14.08 -2.01
CA MET A 65 11.84 -13.57 -1.24
C MET A 65 13.08 -13.32 -2.11
N ALA A 66 13.39 -14.23 -3.04
CA ALA A 66 14.53 -14.09 -3.93
C ALA A 66 14.31 -13.01 -5.00
N SER A 67 13.08 -12.91 -5.52
CA SER A 67 12.65 -11.87 -6.47
C SER A 67 12.74 -10.49 -5.84
N TYR A 68 12.20 -10.31 -4.63
CA TYR A 68 12.26 -9.05 -3.88
C TYR A 68 13.70 -8.61 -3.59
N GLY A 69 14.60 -9.55 -3.32
CA GLY A 69 16.02 -9.28 -3.10
C GLY A 69 16.58 -9.86 -1.81
N GLY A 70 15.75 -10.49 -0.98
CA GLY A 70 16.14 -11.12 0.28
C GLY A 70 15.12 -10.85 1.37
N CYS A 71 15.57 -10.99 2.62
CA CYS A 71 14.81 -10.62 3.81
C CYS A 71 14.53 -9.12 3.80
N ASP A 72 13.26 -8.74 3.84
CA ASP A 72 12.84 -7.34 3.88
C ASP A 72 12.96 -6.70 5.28
N GLY A 73 12.98 -7.54 6.31
CA GLY A 73 13.22 -7.12 7.69
C GLY A 73 14.70 -7.19 8.06
N VAL A 74 14.99 -7.72 9.24
CA VAL A 74 16.35 -7.96 9.73
C VAL A 74 16.67 -9.46 9.74
N THR A 75 17.81 -9.83 9.17
CA THR A 75 18.32 -11.20 9.24
C THR A 75 18.93 -11.46 10.62
N THR A 76 18.40 -12.43 11.33
CA THR A 76 18.89 -12.91 12.62
C THR A 76 19.31 -14.37 12.54
N LYS A 77 19.80 -14.94 13.66
CA LYS A 77 20.07 -16.38 13.76
C LYS A 77 18.80 -17.24 13.57
N ASP A 78 17.64 -16.68 13.86
CA ASP A 78 16.34 -17.36 13.79
C ASP A 78 15.62 -17.12 12.45
N GLY A 79 16.30 -16.44 11.50
CA GLY A 79 15.77 -16.13 10.17
C GLY A 79 15.45 -14.65 9.99
N CYS A 80 14.62 -14.35 8.99
CA CYS A 80 14.15 -13.00 8.72
C CYS A 80 13.09 -12.60 9.75
N GLN A 81 13.25 -11.44 10.38
CA GLN A 81 12.37 -10.94 11.43
C GLN A 81 11.88 -9.53 11.10
N THR A 82 10.71 -9.14 11.60
CA THR A 82 10.16 -7.78 11.46
C THR A 82 11.20 -6.72 11.82
N GLU A 83 11.23 -5.65 11.03
CA GLU A 83 11.99 -4.43 11.31
C GLU A 83 11.05 -3.23 11.46
N ALA A 84 11.25 -2.40 12.49
CA ALA A 84 10.59 -1.10 12.56
C ALA A 84 11.09 -0.17 11.43
N ARG A 85 10.17 0.36 10.61
CA ARG A 85 10.53 1.30 9.53
C ARG A 85 10.73 2.72 10.05
N ALA A 86 11.73 3.41 9.50
CA ALA A 86 12.05 4.78 9.87
C ALA A 86 11.64 5.79 8.79
N GLY A 87 11.01 6.90 9.17
CA GLY A 87 10.70 7.97 8.22
C GLY A 87 11.95 8.64 7.65
N SER A 88 13.07 8.62 8.37
CA SER A 88 14.33 9.28 7.97
C SER A 88 14.96 8.71 6.70
N ASN A 89 14.66 7.46 6.33
CA ASN A 89 15.11 6.84 5.08
C ASN A 89 13.95 6.57 4.10
N GLY A 90 12.82 7.25 4.29
CA GLY A 90 11.63 7.04 3.46
C GLY A 90 10.99 5.66 3.65
N TYR A 91 11.13 5.06 4.84
CA TYR A 91 10.61 3.73 5.19
C TYR A 91 11.21 2.57 4.38
N ALA A 92 12.34 2.80 3.72
CA ALA A 92 13.04 1.76 2.98
C ALA A 92 13.66 0.70 3.92
N PRO A 93 13.89 -0.53 3.42
CA PRO A 93 14.55 -1.57 4.19
C PRO A 93 16.00 -1.18 4.52
N SER A 94 16.45 -1.50 5.73
CA SER A 94 17.82 -1.15 6.14
C SER A 94 18.86 -2.20 5.76
N ALA A 95 18.46 -3.47 5.70
CA ALA A 95 19.38 -4.61 5.52
C ALA A 95 19.51 -5.09 4.08
N VAL A 96 18.56 -4.73 3.20
CA VAL A 96 18.53 -5.18 1.80
C VAL A 96 18.22 -4.02 0.87
N LYS A 97 18.75 -4.07 -0.35
CA LYS A 97 18.29 -3.22 -1.45
C LYS A 97 17.31 -4.04 -2.30
N PRO A 98 16.01 -3.69 -2.32
CA PRO A 98 15.03 -4.41 -3.12
C PRO A 98 15.37 -4.36 -4.61
N LYS A 99 15.07 -5.45 -5.31
CA LYS A 99 15.13 -5.58 -6.77
C LYS A 99 13.78 -5.22 -7.42
N GLU A 100 12.71 -5.30 -6.64
CA GLU A 100 11.35 -4.93 -7.00
C GLU A 100 10.92 -3.64 -6.28
N ASN A 101 9.66 -3.24 -6.42
CA ASN A 101 9.12 -2.10 -5.67
C ASN A 101 9.19 -2.37 -4.15
N PRO A 102 9.82 -1.49 -3.35
CA PRO A 102 9.91 -1.64 -1.90
C PRO A 102 8.54 -1.53 -1.18
N PHE A 103 7.52 -1.01 -1.86
CA PHE A 103 6.16 -0.94 -1.34
C PHE A 103 5.28 -1.93 -2.11
N TYR A 104 4.84 -2.97 -1.39
CA TYR A 104 3.97 -4.02 -1.89
C TYR A 104 2.76 -4.16 -0.96
N LEU A 105 1.71 -4.79 -1.48
CA LEU A 105 0.49 -5.08 -0.73
C LEU A 105 0.01 -6.47 -1.09
N ASP A 106 -0.57 -7.17 -0.12
CA ASP A 106 -1.20 -8.45 -0.41
C ASP A 106 -2.55 -8.22 -1.10
N LEU A 107 -2.83 -9.02 -2.12
CA LEU A 107 -4.13 -8.98 -2.79
C LEU A 107 -5.09 -9.86 -1.98
N PRO A 108 -6.27 -9.35 -1.63
CA PRO A 108 -7.16 -9.99 -0.65
C PRO A 108 -7.77 -11.32 -1.14
N TYR A 109 -7.49 -11.73 -2.37
CA TYR A 109 -8.18 -12.86 -2.98
C TYR A 109 -7.35 -13.50 -4.12
N ASP A 110 -6.94 -14.75 -3.93
CA ASP A 110 -6.35 -15.55 -5.00
C ASP A 110 -7.44 -16.31 -5.76
N ASP A 111 -7.79 -15.81 -6.94
CA ASP A 111 -8.63 -16.52 -7.90
C ASP A 111 -7.80 -17.18 -9.03
N ILE A 112 -6.47 -17.11 -8.98
CA ILE A 112 -5.58 -17.61 -10.04
C ILE A 112 -5.19 -19.06 -9.76
N ASN A 113 -4.74 -19.36 -8.54
CA ASN A 113 -4.22 -20.68 -8.18
C ASN A 113 -5.20 -21.50 -7.34
N ASN A 114 -6.38 -20.96 -7.04
CA ASN A 114 -7.45 -21.64 -6.32
C ASN A 114 -8.72 -21.75 -7.17
N PRO A 115 -9.03 -22.93 -7.76
CA PRO A 115 -10.20 -23.11 -8.61
C PRO A 115 -11.54 -22.91 -7.89
N ALA A 116 -11.62 -23.21 -6.60
CA ALA A 116 -12.83 -22.97 -5.81
C ALA A 116 -13.06 -21.46 -5.64
N ALA A 117 -12.01 -20.73 -5.25
CA ALA A 117 -12.02 -19.27 -5.16
C ALA A 117 -12.34 -18.64 -6.52
N PHE A 118 -11.75 -19.15 -7.60
CA PHE A 118 -12.12 -18.73 -8.95
C PHE A 118 -13.63 -18.87 -9.16
N ASN A 119 -14.23 -20.02 -8.89
CA ASN A 119 -15.66 -20.21 -9.14
C ASN A 119 -16.57 -19.28 -8.31
N GLU A 120 -16.20 -18.94 -7.08
CA GLU A 120 -17.01 -18.07 -6.21
C GLU A 120 -16.69 -16.57 -6.37
N ARG A 121 -15.55 -16.18 -6.98
CA ARG A 121 -15.07 -14.77 -7.03
C ARG A 121 -16.14 -13.76 -7.46
N ALA A 122 -17.05 -14.16 -8.36
CA ALA A 122 -18.10 -13.31 -8.90
C ALA A 122 -19.21 -12.97 -7.88
N THR A 123 -19.26 -13.67 -6.75
CA THR A 123 -20.20 -13.44 -5.66
C THR A 123 -19.59 -12.64 -4.51
N VAL A 124 -18.26 -12.71 -4.34
CA VAL A 124 -17.54 -12.06 -3.22
C VAL A 124 -16.76 -10.80 -3.62
N ILE A 125 -16.34 -10.67 -4.88
CA ILE A 125 -15.65 -9.48 -5.40
C ILE A 125 -16.67 -8.59 -6.12
N PRO A 126 -17.02 -7.40 -5.58
CA PRO A 126 -18.11 -6.59 -6.11
C PRO A 126 -17.98 -6.20 -7.58
N TRP A 127 -16.74 -6.04 -8.07
CA TRP A 127 -16.45 -5.64 -9.46
C TRP A 127 -16.08 -6.81 -10.38
N ALA A 128 -16.13 -8.06 -9.92
CA ALA A 128 -15.74 -9.21 -10.76
C ALA A 128 -16.67 -9.44 -11.96
N ASN A 129 -17.91 -8.92 -11.90
CA ASN A 129 -18.88 -9.00 -12.98
C ASN A 129 -18.90 -7.77 -13.90
N ASP A 130 -18.10 -6.75 -13.62
CA ASP A 130 -18.05 -5.54 -14.45
C ASP A 130 -17.40 -5.82 -15.80
N GLU A 131 -18.02 -5.36 -16.88
CA GLU A 131 -17.54 -5.59 -18.26
C GLU A 131 -16.11 -5.07 -18.49
N ALA A 132 -15.73 -3.97 -17.83
CA ALA A 132 -14.38 -3.44 -17.86
C ALA A 132 -13.34 -4.42 -17.28
N THR A 133 -13.70 -5.11 -16.18
CA THR A 133 -12.87 -6.13 -15.54
C THR A 133 -12.77 -7.39 -16.41
N LYS A 134 -13.90 -7.81 -17.01
CA LYS A 134 -13.94 -8.95 -17.95
C LYS A 134 -13.09 -8.71 -19.19
N ALA A 135 -13.08 -7.48 -19.73
CA ALA A 135 -12.31 -7.12 -20.91
C ALA A 135 -10.78 -7.15 -20.66
N ARG A 136 -10.31 -6.62 -19.52
CA ARG A 136 -8.87 -6.63 -19.15
C ARG A 136 -8.31 -8.04 -18.95
N ARG A 137 -9.14 -9.01 -18.54
CA ARG A 137 -8.74 -10.43 -18.42
C ARG A 137 -8.48 -11.12 -19.77
N ARG A 138 -9.13 -10.69 -20.86
CA ARG A 138 -8.90 -11.27 -22.20
C ARG A 138 -7.55 -10.90 -22.80
N THR A 139 -6.93 -9.82 -22.32
CA THR A 139 -5.67 -9.27 -22.85
C THR A 139 -4.44 -9.69 -22.06
N GLY A 140 -4.55 -10.59 -21.07
CA GLY A 140 -3.40 -11.19 -20.38
C GLY A 140 -2.46 -10.23 -19.65
N HIS A 141 -2.94 -9.03 -19.27
CA HIS A 141 -2.11 -8.09 -18.52
C HIS A 141 -2.12 -8.49 -17.04
N SER A 142 -1.16 -9.35 -16.67
CA SER A 142 -0.72 -9.49 -15.30
C SER A 142 -0.18 -8.14 -14.83
N ALA A 143 -0.60 -7.67 -13.66
CA ALA A 143 0.09 -6.59 -12.98
C ALA A 143 1.43 -7.17 -12.50
N THR A 144 2.48 -6.95 -13.30
CA THR A 144 3.87 -6.97 -12.85
C THR A 144 4.22 -5.60 -12.34
#